data_AF-A0A9N6YXJ0-F1
#
_entry.id   AF-A0A9N6YXJ0-F1
#
_cell.length_a   1.000
_cell.length_b   1.000
_cell.length_c   1.000
_cell.angle_alpha   90.00
_cell.angle_beta   90.00
_cell.angle_gamma   90.00
#
_symmetry.space_group_name_H-M   'P 1'
#
loop_
_entity.id
_entity.type
_entity.pdbx_description
1 polymer ?
#
loop_
_entity_poly.entity_id
_entity_poly.type
_entity_poly.pdbx_seq_one_letter_code
_entity_poly.pdbx_strand_id
1 'polypeptide(L)' 'MLLQGAEGAIVLLIGIAFIVAHFVLIAWTYSDAQNRSDHPPVLWALVVFFAPLLGILLYFIIGRNSY' A
#
# COMPACT_ATOMS: atom_id res chain seq x y z
N MET A 1 -23.00 14.90 -23.38
CA MET A 1 -23.55 14.31 -22.14
C MET A 1 -23.14 12.85 -21.92
N LEU A 2 -23.38 11.90 -22.85
CA LEU A 2 -22.97 10.49 -22.65
C LEU A 2 -21.46 10.28 -22.44
N LEU A 3 -20.62 11.02 -23.19
CA LEU A 3 -19.16 10.94 -23.06
C LEU A 3 -18.66 11.37 -21.67
N GLN A 4 -19.22 12.45 -21.12
CA GLN A 4 -18.87 12.97 -19.77
C GLN A 4 -19.27 12.01 -18.64
N GLY A 5 -20.39 11.28 -18.81
CA GLY A 5 -20.79 10.24 -17.85
C GLY A 5 -19.84 9.04 -17.85
N ALA A 6 -19.36 8.63 -19.04
CA ALA A 6 -18.38 7.56 -19.17
C ALA A 6 -17.01 7.95 -18.59
N GLU A 7 -16.55 9.18 -18.83
CA GLU A 7 -15.32 9.73 -18.26
C GLU A 7 -15.33 9.72 -16.72
N GLY A 8 -16.44 10.18 -16.12
CA GLY A 8 -16.61 10.17 -14.66
C GLY A 8 -16.57 8.76 -14.05
N ALA A 9 -17.21 7.78 -14.72
CA ALA A 9 -17.20 6.39 -14.28
C ALA A 9 -15.78 5.78 -14.33
N ILE A 10 -15.00 6.07 -15.38
CA ILE A 10 -13.62 5.59 -15.52
C ILE A 10 -12.74 6.17 -14.40
N VAL A 11 -12.82 7.47 -14.14
CA VAL A 11 -12.05 8.12 -13.06
C VAL A 11 -12.40 7.51 -11.70
N LEU A 12 -13.69 7.26 -11.44
CA LEU A 12 -14.13 6.59 -10.21
C LEU A 12 -13.55 5.19 -10.06
N LEU A 13 -13.61 4.36 -11.11
CA LEU A 13 -13.06 3.01 -11.10
C LEU A 13 -11.54 3.01 -10.85
N ILE A 14 -10.82 3.93 -11.47
CA ILE A 14 -9.38 4.12 -11.26
C ILE A 14 -9.13 4.51 -9.79
N GLY A 15 -9.88 5.48 -9.26
CA GLY A 15 -9.76 5.89 -7.85
C GLY A 15 -10.00 4.75 -6.87
N ILE A 16 -11.02 3.93 -7.10
CA ILE A 16 -11.29 2.72 -6.30
C ILE A 16 -10.12 1.73 -6.40
N ALA A 17 -9.59 1.50 -7.60
CA ALA A 17 -8.45 0.60 -7.79
C ALA A 17 -7.22 1.07 -7.00
N PHE A 18 -6.94 2.38 -7.00
CA PHE A 18 -5.86 2.96 -6.20
C PHE A 18 -6.09 2.79 -4.69
N ILE A 19 -7.31 3.01 -4.20
CA ILE A 19 -7.66 2.81 -2.78
C ILE A 19 -7.46 1.34 -2.39
N VAL A 20 -7.96 0.40 -3.20
CA VAL A 20 -7.80 -1.04 -2.95
C VAL A 20 -6.32 -1.41 -2.95
N ALA A 21 -5.55 -0.96 -3.95
CA ALA A 21 -4.11 -1.20 -4.01
C ALA A 21 -3.39 -0.66 -2.77
N HIS A 22 -3.78 0.53 -2.28
CA HIS A 22 -3.21 1.13 -1.08
C HIS A 22 -3.45 0.25 0.16
N PHE A 23 -4.68 -0.20 0.39
CA PHE A 23 -4.99 -1.10 1.51
C PHE A 23 -4.33 -2.47 1.37
N VAL A 24 -4.23 -3.01 0.15
CA VAL A 24 -3.52 -4.26 -0.14
C VAL A 24 -2.05 -4.13 0.25
N LEU A 25 -1.39 -3.03 -0.10
CA LEU A 25 0.01 -2.80 0.27
C LEU A 25 0.19 -2.74 1.79
N ILE A 26 -0.69 -2.02 2.51
CA ILE A 26 -0.63 -1.94 3.98
C ILE A 26 -0.78 -3.33 4.61
N ALA A 27 -1.81 -4.07 4.20
CA ALA A 27 -2.09 -5.40 4.74
C ALA A 27 -0.98 -6.40 4.40
N TRP A 28 -0.43 -6.32 3.19
CA TRP A 28 0.71 -7.13 2.77
C TRP A 28 1.95 -6.82 3.60
N THR A 29 2.31 -5.54 3.77
CA THR A 29 3.49 -5.15 4.55
C THR A 29 3.36 -5.58 6.01
N TYR A 30 2.19 -5.41 6.62
CA TYR A 30 1.94 -5.92 7.96
C TYR A 30 2.15 -7.44 8.02
N SER A 31 1.55 -8.17 7.08
CA SER A 31 1.60 -9.64 7.05
C SER A 31 3.02 -10.17 6.85
N ASP A 32 3.79 -9.52 5.98
CA ASP A 32 5.18 -9.86 5.70
C ASP A 32 6.07 -9.55 6.92
N ALA A 33 5.88 -8.39 7.56
CA ALA A 33 6.66 -7.94 8.70
C ALA A 33 6.49 -8.84 9.94
N GLN A 34 5.35 -9.51 10.10
CA GLN A 34 5.14 -10.48 11.19
C GLN A 34 6.18 -11.60 11.21
N ASN A 35 6.74 -11.97 10.05
CA ASN A 35 7.67 -13.09 9.92
C ASN A 35 9.09 -12.66 9.51
N ARG A 36 9.25 -11.40 9.07
CA ARG A 36 10.47 -10.92 8.41
C ARG A 36 10.99 -9.60 8.96
N SER A 37 10.51 -9.12 10.10
CA SER A 37 11.02 -7.90 10.73
C SER A 37 11.29 -8.12 12.21
N ASP A 38 12.40 -7.57 12.70
CA ASP A 38 12.67 -7.46 14.15
C ASP A 38 11.89 -6.29 14.79
N HIS A 39 11.29 -5.42 13.97
CA HIS A 39 10.45 -4.30 14.44
C HIS A 39 8.98 -4.70 14.49
N PRO A 40 8.15 -4.03 15.33
CA PRO A 40 6.72 -4.29 15.38
C PRO A 40 6.06 -4.15 13.99
N PRO A 41 5.27 -5.14 13.51
CA PRO A 41 4.65 -5.10 12.17
C PRO A 41 3.76 -3.87 11.92
N VAL A 42 3.12 -3.38 12.99
CA VAL A 42 2.28 -2.17 12.94
C VAL A 42 3.06 -0.93 12.54
N LEU A 43 4.35 -0.83 12.89
CA LEU A 43 5.20 0.30 12.51
C LEU A 43 5.30 0.38 10.98
N TRP A 44 5.58 -0.75 10.33
CA TRP A 44 5.71 -0.79 8.87
C TRP A 44 4.38 -0.57 8.15
N ALA A 45 3.27 -1.08 8.70
CA ALA A 45 1.94 -0.79 8.19
C ALA A 45 1.63 0.72 8.20
N LEU A 46 1.98 1.42 9.29
CA LEU A 46 1.79 2.87 9.41
C LEU A 46 2.71 3.66 8.46
N VAL A 47 3.97 3.23 8.32
CA VAL A 47 4.91 3.83 7.37
C VAL A 47 4.39 3.74 5.93
N VAL A 48 3.85 2.59 5.52
CA VAL A 48 3.23 2.40 4.20
C VAL A 48 1.90 3.13 4.06
N PHE A 49 1.11 3.27 5.13
CA PHE A 49 -0.12 4.06 5.12
C PHE A 49 0.15 5.53 4.81
N PHE A 50 1.10 6.17 5.51
CA PHE A 50 1.40 7.59 5.31
C PHE A 50 2.27 7.87 4.08
N ALA A 51 3.10 6.92 3.66
CA ALA A 51 3.99 7.05 2.52
C ALA A 51 4.03 5.73 1.72
N PRO A 52 3.07 5.44 0.83
CA PRO A 52 2.95 4.11 0.23
C PRO A 52 4.19 3.64 -0.54
N LEU A 53 4.68 4.44 -1.49
CA LEU A 53 5.85 4.04 -2.29
C LEU A 53 7.15 4.08 -1.48
N LEU A 54 7.40 5.18 -0.78
CA LEU A 54 8.61 5.34 0.04
C LEU A 54 8.63 4.36 1.22
N GLY A 55 7.48 4.09 1.83
CA GLY A 55 7.34 3.18 2.95
C GLY A 55 7.59 1.74 2.55
N ILE A 56 7.13 1.31 1.37
CA ILE A 56 7.48 0.00 0.81
C ILE A 56 8.99 -0.08 0.56
N LEU A 57 9.59 0.95 -0.03
CA LEU A 57 11.02 0.99 -0.28
C LEU A 57 11.84 0.91 1.02
N LEU A 58 11.46 1.69 2.05
CA LEU A 58 12.07 1.65 3.37
C LEU A 58 11.90 0.29 4.04
N TYR A 59 10.72 -0.34 3.89
CA TYR A 59 10.49 -1.69 4.40
C TYR A 59 11.46 -2.69 3.77
N PHE A 60 11.67 -2.66 2.45
CA PHE A 60 12.62 -3.56 1.80
C PHE A 60 14.08 -3.33 2.20
N ILE A 61 14.49 -2.08 2.41
CA ILE A 61 15.90 -1.74 2.69
C ILE A 61 16.26 -1.92 4.17
N ILE A 62 15.32 -1.59 5.07
CA ILE A 62 15.59 -1.46 6.51
C ILE A 62 14.71 -2.41 7.32
N GLY A 63 13.45 -2.57 6.93
CA GLY A 63 12.46 -3.28 7.73
C GLY A 63 12.46 -4.79 7.57
N ARG A 64 12.86 -5.28 6.40
CA ARG A 64 12.76 -6.67 6.02
C ARG A 64 14.12 -7.36 6.14
N ASN A 65 14.21 -8.27 7.07
CA ASN A 65 15.39 -9.07 7.31
C ASN A 65 15.66 -10.00 6.11
N SER A 66 16.95 -10.14 5.78
CA SER A 66 17.44 -11.00 4.70
C SER A 66 18.09 -12.25 5.32
N TYR A 67 17.29 -13.26 5.64
CA TYR A 67 17.78 -14.59 6.04
C TYR A 67 17.34 -15.63 5.02
#